data_AF-A0A7Y6ZGV1-F1
#
_entry.id   AF-A0A7Y6ZGV1-F1
#
_cell.length_a   1.000
_cell.length_b   1.000
_cell.length_c   1.000
_cell.angle_alpha   90.00
_cell.angle_beta   90.00
_cell.angle_gamma   90.00
#
_symmetry.space_group_name_H-M   'P 1'
#
loop_
_entity.id
_entity.type
_entity.pdbx_description
1 polymer ?
#
loop_
_entity_poly.entity_id
_entity_poly.type
_entity_poly.pdbx_seq_one_letter_code
_entity_poly.pdbx_strand_id
1 'polypeptide(L)'
;YNTDYIGFKESLEEWLDEKPKSALILGTGGASKAVKKALEDLGIPFQSVSRSASSDTLSYETLHAQPELLEENPLIINCTPLGTFPKTDSMPDIPVAYLSSKNLVYDLVYNPNITKLMQACLDKGGKAKNGLEMLERQAEAAWKIWNSK
;
A
#
# COMPACT_ATOMS: atom_id res chain seq x y z
N TYR A 1 -3.02 17.10 -13.70
CA TYR A 1 -3.56 16.68 -12.40
C TYR A 1 -3.36 15.18 -12.25
N ASN A 2 -3.02 14.70 -11.06
CA ASN A 2 -3.03 13.27 -10.73
C ASN A 2 -3.90 13.12 -9.48
N THR A 3 -5.12 12.63 -9.67
CA THR A 3 -6.13 12.52 -8.59
C THR A 3 -5.91 11.30 -7.73
N ASP A 4 -5.25 10.25 -8.24
CA ASP A 4 -4.85 9.07 -7.45
C ASP A 4 -3.89 9.49 -6.34
N TYR A 5 -2.96 10.42 -6.62
CA TYR A 5 -2.07 11.01 -5.60
C TYR A 5 -2.88 11.71 -4.51
N ILE A 6 -3.89 12.50 -4.89
CA ILE A 6 -4.75 13.24 -3.94
C ILE A 6 -5.52 12.24 -3.08
N GLY A 7 -6.21 11.29 -3.71
CA GLY A 7 -7.03 10.31 -3.01
C GLY A 7 -6.21 9.41 -2.07
N PHE A 8 -5.04 8.95 -2.50
CA PHE A 8 -4.16 8.16 -1.66
C PHE A 8 -3.61 8.97 -0.50
N LYS A 9 -3.09 10.18 -0.75
CA LYS A 9 -2.47 11.02 0.28
C LYS A 9 -3.47 11.36 1.38
N GLU A 10 -4.64 11.88 1.01
CA GLU A 10 -5.66 12.28 1.99
C GLU A 10 -6.18 11.07 2.79
N SER A 11 -6.48 9.95 2.13
CA SER A 11 -6.96 8.75 2.82
C SER A 11 -5.90 8.08 3.71
N LEU A 12 -4.61 8.25 3.39
CA LEU A 12 -3.52 7.80 4.25
C LEU A 12 -3.36 8.72 5.46
N GLU A 13 -3.33 10.04 5.26
CA GLU A 13 -3.20 11.03 6.33
C GLU A 13 -4.32 10.92 7.37
N GLU A 14 -5.57 10.72 6.94
CA GLU A 14 -6.71 10.57 7.86
C GLU A 14 -6.75 9.22 8.58
N TRP A 15 -6.09 8.19 8.04
CA TRP A 15 -6.07 6.86 8.64
C TRP A 15 -4.94 6.64 9.65
N LEU A 16 -3.82 7.35 9.47
CA LEU A 16 -2.66 7.20 10.34
C LEU A 16 -2.84 7.97 11.65
N ASP A 17 -2.77 7.27 12.79
CA ASP A 17 -2.70 7.92 14.11
C ASP A 17 -1.37 8.66 14.31
N GLU A 18 -0.29 8.08 13.79
CA GLU A 18 1.06 8.62 13.82
C GLU A 18 1.80 8.32 12.53
N LYS A 19 2.80 9.14 12.21
CA LYS A 19 3.61 8.96 11.01
C LYS A 19 4.51 7.71 11.14
N PRO A 20 4.39 6.71 10.24
CA PRO A 20 5.20 5.51 10.31
C PRO A 20 6.67 5.82 9.98
N LYS A 21 7.57 5.01 10.54
CA LYS A 21 9.02 5.14 10.34
C LYS A 21 9.43 5.02 8.87
N SER A 22 8.84 4.08 8.16
CA SER A 22 9.13 3.78 6.75
C SER A 22 8.02 2.91 6.15
N ALA A 23 8.01 2.76 4.82
CA ALA A 23 7.04 1.96 4.10
C ALA A 23 7.66 0.97 3.08
N LEU A 24 6.98 -0.16 2.87
CA LEU A 24 7.18 -1.05 1.72
C LEU A 24 6.08 -0.83 0.69
N ILE A 25 6.46 -0.56 -0.55
CA ILE A 25 5.54 -0.47 -1.68
C ILE A 25 5.64 -1.75 -2.50
N LEU A 26 4.61 -2.59 -2.45
CA LEU A 26 4.56 -3.84 -3.19
C LEU A 26 4.03 -3.58 -4.60
N GLY A 27 4.91 -3.72 -5.60
CA GLY A 27 4.60 -3.46 -7.00
C GLY A 27 5.16 -2.12 -7.52
N THR A 28 5.47 -2.11 -8.82
CA THR A 28 6.13 -1.00 -9.53
C THR A 28 5.27 -0.42 -10.67
N GLY A 29 3.95 -0.64 -10.63
CA GLY A 29 2.99 -0.21 -11.64
C GLY A 29 2.61 1.27 -11.57
N GLY A 30 1.59 1.68 -12.32
CA GLY A 30 1.13 3.08 -12.41
C GLY A 30 0.75 3.69 -11.05
N ALA A 31 -0.08 2.99 -10.28
CA ALA A 31 -0.52 3.41 -8.94
C ALA A 31 0.66 3.64 -7.98
N SER A 32 1.73 2.83 -8.09
CA SER A 32 2.92 2.98 -7.25
C SER A 32 3.59 4.35 -7.41
N LYS A 33 3.48 5.00 -8.57
CA LYS A 33 4.05 6.34 -8.79
C LYS A 33 3.32 7.41 -7.98
N ALA A 34 1.99 7.31 -7.91
CA ALA A 34 1.17 8.22 -7.11
C ALA A 34 1.45 8.01 -5.61
N VAL A 35 1.52 6.76 -5.17
CA VAL A 35 1.89 6.38 -3.79
C VAL A 35 3.27 6.91 -3.41
N LYS A 36 4.30 6.66 -4.23
CA LYS A 36 5.66 7.17 -4.00
C LYS A 36 5.65 8.68 -3.80
N LYS A 37 5.00 9.40 -4.72
CA LYS A 37 4.94 10.86 -4.64
C LYS A 37 4.24 11.35 -3.37
N ALA A 38 3.17 10.68 -2.94
CA ALA A 38 2.50 10.99 -1.69
C ALA A 38 3.39 10.74 -0.47
N LEU A 39 4.08 9.59 -0.42
CA LEU A 39 5.01 9.29 0.68
C LEU A 39 6.19 10.27 0.74
N GLU A 40 6.74 10.68 -0.40
CA GLU A 40 7.75 11.74 -0.49
C GLU A 40 7.27 13.04 0.16
N ASP A 41 6.05 13.49 -0.20
CA ASP A 41 5.48 14.75 0.31
C ASP A 41 5.09 14.66 1.78
N LEU A 42 4.75 13.46 2.26
CA LEU A 42 4.54 13.16 3.68
C LEU A 42 5.88 12.97 4.43
N GLY A 43 7.00 12.92 3.72
CA GLY A 43 8.33 12.64 4.26
C GLY A 43 8.45 11.25 4.91
N ILE A 44 7.70 10.26 4.42
CA ILE A 44 7.77 8.87 4.85
C ILE A 44 8.78 8.15 3.93
N PRO A 45 9.95 7.71 4.43
CA PRO A 45 10.89 6.90 3.66
C PRO A 45 10.21 5.63 3.16
N PHE A 46 10.63 5.11 2.01
CA PHE A 46 10.08 3.86 1.49
C PHE A 46 11.06 3.06 0.65
N GLN A 47 10.78 1.76 0.54
CA GLN A 47 11.43 0.86 -0.40
C GLN A 47 10.38 0.22 -1.31
N SER A 48 10.74 0.03 -2.59
CA SER A 48 9.87 -0.63 -3.56
C SER A 48 10.22 -2.10 -3.66
N VAL A 49 9.19 -2.94 -3.77
CA VAL A 49 9.31 -4.39 -3.92
C VAL A 49 8.71 -4.81 -5.25
N SER A 50 9.41 -5.67 -5.97
CA SER A 50 9.06 -6.12 -7.31
C SER A 50 9.29 -7.63 -7.44
N ARG A 51 8.83 -8.25 -8.53
CA ARG A 51 9.09 -9.68 -8.81
C ARG A 51 10.58 -9.96 -9.02
N SER A 52 11.31 -8.99 -9.56
CA SER A 52 12.74 -9.09 -9.81
C SER A 52 13.44 -7.91 -9.15
N ALA A 53 14.55 -8.17 -8.49
CA ALA A 53 15.36 -7.11 -7.89
C ALA A 53 15.95 -6.21 -8.99
N SER A 54 16.14 -4.93 -8.66
CA SER A 54 16.89 -3.97 -9.48
C SER A 54 17.77 -3.09 -8.57
N SER A 55 18.48 -2.12 -9.14
CA SER A 55 19.26 -1.13 -8.36
C SER A 55 18.44 -0.46 -7.26
N ASP A 56 17.15 -0.25 -7.49
CA ASP A 56 16.29 0.59 -6.63
C ASP A 56 15.05 -0.18 -6.12
N THR A 57 15.00 -1.50 -6.33
CA THR A 57 13.87 -2.33 -5.91
C THR A 57 14.32 -3.66 -5.33
N LEU A 58 13.70 -4.03 -4.21
CA LEU A 58 13.87 -5.34 -3.57
C LEU A 58 13.04 -6.38 -4.31
N SER A 59 13.45 -7.65 -4.26
CA SER A 59 12.59 -8.75 -4.69
C SER A 59 11.77 -9.32 -3.52
N TYR A 60 10.71 -10.05 -3.82
CA TYR A 60 9.99 -10.84 -2.82
C TYR A 60 10.89 -11.90 -2.16
N GLU A 61 11.84 -12.48 -2.91
CA GLU A 61 12.85 -13.38 -2.36
C GLU A 61 13.72 -12.70 -1.31
N THR A 62 14.07 -11.41 -1.51
CA THR A 62 14.80 -10.63 -0.50
C THR A 62 13.98 -10.45 0.77
N LEU A 63 12.67 -10.23 0.68
CA LEU A 63 11.82 -10.14 1.86
C LEU A 63 11.80 -11.43 2.67
N HIS A 64 11.77 -12.58 2.00
CA HIS A 64 11.86 -13.89 2.69
C HIS A 64 13.24 -14.15 3.29
N ALA A 65 14.31 -13.69 2.63
CA ALA A 65 15.68 -13.81 3.14
C ALA A 65 16.00 -12.85 4.30
N GLN A 66 15.32 -11.70 4.35
CA GLN A 66 15.49 -10.62 5.33
C GLN A 66 14.13 -10.18 5.88
N PRO A 67 13.44 -11.03 6.66
CA PRO A 67 12.09 -10.75 7.14
C PRO A 67 12.03 -9.56 8.11
N GLU A 68 13.15 -9.16 8.71
CA GLU A 68 13.28 -7.94 9.53
C GLU A 68 12.86 -6.67 8.78
N LEU A 69 12.92 -6.67 7.44
CA LEU A 69 12.45 -5.57 6.61
C LEU A 69 10.97 -5.24 6.83
N LEU A 70 10.14 -6.23 7.22
CA LEU A 70 8.73 -6.00 7.55
C LEU A 70 8.57 -5.26 8.87
N GLU A 71 9.48 -5.45 9.83
CA GLU A 71 9.47 -4.72 11.11
C GLU A 71 10.07 -3.32 10.95
N GLU A 72 11.13 -3.17 10.15
CA GLU A 72 11.77 -1.89 9.87
C GLU A 72 10.88 -0.93 9.08
N ASN A 73 9.98 -1.50 8.26
CA ASN A 73 9.02 -0.77 7.43
C ASN A 73 7.58 -1.10 7.87
N PRO A 74 7.07 -0.47 8.94
CA PRO A 74 5.78 -0.82 9.51
C PRO A 74 4.61 -0.60 8.54
N LEU A 75 4.69 0.38 7.64
CA LEU A 75 3.66 0.61 6.62
C LEU A 75 3.90 -0.26 5.39
N ILE A 76 2.94 -1.10 5.01
CA ILE A 76 3.02 -1.97 3.83
C ILE A 76 1.88 -1.61 2.89
N ILE A 77 2.20 -1.22 1.66
CA ILE A 77 1.24 -0.74 0.68
C ILE A 77 1.21 -1.67 -0.53
N ASN A 78 0.08 -2.34 -0.78
CA ASN A 78 -0.08 -3.18 -1.96
C ASN A 78 -0.55 -2.36 -3.17
N CYS A 79 0.35 -2.17 -4.15
CA CYS A 79 0.07 -1.57 -5.45
C CYS A 79 -0.01 -2.60 -6.58
N THR A 80 -0.05 -3.90 -6.26
CA THR A 80 -0.24 -4.97 -7.25
C THR A 80 -1.73 -5.23 -7.48
N PRO A 81 -2.12 -5.84 -8.61
CA PRO A 81 -3.49 -6.29 -8.81
C PRO A 81 -3.85 -7.57 -8.03
N LEU A 82 -2.93 -8.12 -7.22
CA LEU A 82 -3.17 -9.35 -6.48
C LEU A 82 -4.17 -9.09 -5.34
N GLY A 83 -5.10 -10.01 -5.17
CA GLY A 83 -6.20 -9.90 -4.19
C GLY A 83 -7.50 -9.35 -4.76
N THR A 84 -7.51 -8.86 -6.00
CA THR A 84 -8.72 -8.32 -6.64
C THR A 84 -9.68 -9.41 -7.15
N PHE A 85 -10.98 -9.13 -7.17
CA PHE A 85 -11.99 -10.00 -7.79
C PHE A 85 -11.69 -10.22 -9.29
N PRO A 86 -11.84 -11.44 -9.84
CA PRO A 86 -12.34 -12.68 -9.19
C PRO A 86 -11.25 -13.48 -8.47
N LYS A 87 -9.97 -13.08 -8.55
CA LYS A 87 -8.84 -13.79 -7.95
C LYS A 87 -8.53 -13.28 -6.53
N THR A 88 -9.56 -13.28 -5.68
CA THR A 88 -9.50 -12.78 -4.29
C THR A 88 -8.56 -13.60 -3.41
N ASP A 89 -8.24 -14.82 -3.84
CA ASP A 89 -7.36 -15.74 -3.13
C ASP A 89 -5.86 -15.48 -3.31
N SER A 90 -5.49 -14.45 -4.08
CA SER A 90 -4.09 -14.08 -4.31
C SER A 90 -3.64 -12.93 -3.42
N MET A 91 -2.35 -12.84 -3.16
CA MET A 91 -1.71 -11.69 -2.50
C MET A 91 -0.23 -11.62 -2.90
N PRO A 92 0.45 -10.49 -2.71
CA PRO A 92 1.90 -10.42 -2.83
C PRO A 92 2.59 -11.46 -1.93
N ASP A 93 3.65 -12.08 -2.44
CA ASP A 93 4.39 -13.14 -1.76
C ASP A 93 5.34 -12.55 -0.71
N ILE A 94 4.80 -12.21 0.47
CA ILE A 94 5.55 -11.69 1.60
C ILE A 94 5.58 -12.69 2.75
N PRO A 95 6.61 -12.66 3.64
CA PRO A 95 6.72 -13.58 4.76
C PRO A 95 5.73 -13.23 5.90
N VAL A 96 4.44 -13.54 5.70
CA VAL A 96 3.33 -13.19 6.62
C VAL A 96 3.52 -13.63 8.07
N ALA A 97 4.36 -14.65 8.31
CA ALA A 97 4.69 -15.11 9.65
C ALA A 97 5.33 -14.01 10.52
N TYR A 98 6.03 -13.06 9.89
CA TYR A 98 6.79 -11.96 10.50
C TYR A 98 6.01 -10.65 10.55
N LEU A 99 4.75 -10.63 10.11
CA LEU A 99 3.85 -9.53 10.41
C LEU A 99 3.57 -9.51 11.92
N SER A 100 3.38 -8.31 12.45
CA SER A 100 3.16 -8.03 13.86
C SER A 100 2.07 -6.98 14.06
N SER A 101 1.73 -6.71 15.33
CA SER A 101 0.81 -5.64 15.70
C SER A 101 1.29 -4.22 15.38
N LYS A 102 2.57 -4.07 15.02
CA LYS A 102 3.13 -2.79 14.56
C LYS A 102 2.90 -2.53 13.06
N ASN A 103 2.50 -3.55 12.30
CA ASN A 103 2.32 -3.41 10.86
C ASN A 103 0.98 -2.74 10.53
N LEU A 104 1.04 -1.86 9.55
CA LEU A 104 -0.08 -1.14 8.95
C LEU A 104 -0.15 -1.57 7.48
N VAL A 105 -1.19 -2.27 7.07
CA VAL A 105 -1.40 -2.66 5.67
C VAL A 105 -2.39 -1.72 5.00
N TYR A 106 -1.96 -1.05 3.93
CA TYR A 106 -2.85 -0.35 3.02
C TYR A 106 -2.89 -1.11 1.70
N ASP A 107 -3.98 -1.81 1.42
CA ASP A 107 -4.20 -2.48 0.15
C ASP A 107 -4.99 -1.58 -0.80
N LEU A 108 -4.45 -1.24 -1.98
CA LEU A 108 -5.19 -0.41 -2.95
C LEU A 108 -6.36 -1.17 -3.61
N VAL A 109 -6.43 -2.48 -3.42
CA VAL A 109 -7.61 -3.26 -3.80
C VAL A 109 -8.78 -2.90 -2.90
N TYR A 110 -9.96 -2.69 -3.48
CA TYR A 110 -11.21 -2.38 -2.76
C TYR A 110 -12.30 -3.45 -2.93
N ASN A 111 -12.12 -4.41 -3.84
CA ASN A 111 -13.03 -5.54 -4.03
C ASN A 111 -12.21 -6.84 -4.10
N PRO A 112 -12.23 -7.67 -3.05
CA PRO A 112 -13.16 -7.67 -1.91
C PRO A 112 -12.85 -6.60 -0.86
N ASN A 113 -13.79 -6.38 0.07
CA ASN A 113 -13.63 -5.40 1.15
C ASN A 113 -12.43 -5.70 2.08
N ILE A 114 -12.10 -6.99 2.27
CA ILE A 114 -10.93 -7.44 3.04
C ILE A 114 -10.16 -8.41 2.13
N THR A 115 -8.94 -8.05 1.75
CA THR A 115 -8.06 -8.92 0.95
C THR A 115 -7.32 -9.92 1.84
N LYS A 116 -6.68 -10.94 1.23
CA LYS A 116 -5.84 -11.88 1.99
C LYS A 116 -4.66 -11.22 2.70
N LEU A 117 -4.06 -10.20 2.08
CA LEU A 117 -2.97 -9.46 2.70
C LEU A 117 -3.46 -8.70 3.94
N MET A 118 -4.62 -8.04 3.82
CA MET A 118 -5.24 -7.36 4.95
C MET A 118 -5.58 -8.36 6.07
N GLN A 119 -6.20 -9.49 5.73
CA GLN A 119 -6.54 -10.52 6.70
C GLN A 119 -5.30 -11.04 7.43
N ALA A 120 -4.20 -11.32 6.71
CA ALA A 120 -2.95 -11.78 7.30
C ALA A 120 -2.36 -10.76 8.30
N CYS A 121 -2.50 -9.47 8.06
CA CYS A 121 -2.08 -8.41 8.98
C CYS A 121 -3.00 -8.32 10.21
N LEU A 122 -4.32 -8.37 10.00
CA LEU A 122 -5.31 -8.34 11.08
C LEU A 122 -5.16 -9.55 12.02
N ASP A 123 -4.89 -10.74 11.48
CA ASP A 123 -4.66 -11.98 12.25
C ASP A 123 -3.41 -11.88 13.16
N LYS A 124 -2.49 -10.96 12.85
CA LYS A 124 -1.29 -10.66 13.64
C LYS A 124 -1.47 -9.47 14.58
N GLY A 125 -2.69 -8.93 14.66
CA GLY A 125 -3.05 -7.79 15.50
C GLY A 125 -2.62 -6.44 14.93
N GLY A 126 -2.22 -6.38 13.66
CA GLY A 126 -1.93 -5.12 12.97
C GLY A 126 -3.19 -4.38 12.55
N LYS A 127 -3.03 -3.25 11.86
CA LYS A 127 -4.15 -2.48 11.28
C LYS A 127 -4.15 -2.58 9.77
N ALA A 128 -5.33 -2.68 9.16
CA ALA A 128 -5.45 -2.75 7.71
C ALA A 128 -6.53 -1.82 7.16
N LYS A 129 -6.32 -1.30 5.95
CA LYS A 129 -7.25 -0.47 5.17
C LYS A 129 -7.24 -0.89 3.71
N ASN A 130 -8.40 -0.84 3.06
CA ASN A 130 -8.56 -1.11 1.64
C ASN A 130 -8.55 0.18 0.79
N GLY A 131 -8.59 0.04 -0.53
CA GLY A 131 -8.48 1.17 -1.47
C GLY A 131 -9.77 1.93 -1.74
N LEU A 132 -10.89 1.63 -1.05
CA LEU A 132 -12.19 2.20 -1.40
C LEU A 132 -12.21 3.72 -1.21
N GLU A 133 -11.70 4.19 -0.08
CA GLU A 133 -11.69 5.62 0.22
C GLU A 133 -10.77 6.40 -0.73
N MET A 134 -9.62 5.81 -1.11
CA MET A 134 -8.79 6.38 -2.16
C MET A 134 -9.57 6.52 -3.47
N LEU A 135 -10.34 5.49 -3.87
CA LEU A 135 -11.16 5.50 -5.09
C LEU A 135 -12.24 6.59 -5.05
N GLU A 136 -12.89 6.77 -3.91
CA GLU A 136 -13.90 7.81 -3.72
C GLU A 136 -13.27 9.21 -3.83
N ARG A 137 -12.19 9.45 -3.08
CA ARG A 137 -11.51 10.76 -3.05
C ARG A 137 -10.91 11.14 -4.39
N GLN A 138 -10.30 10.21 -5.11
CA GLN A 138 -9.77 10.51 -6.44
C GLN A 138 -10.89 10.87 -7.43
N ALA A 139 -12.07 10.25 -7.30
CA ALA A 139 -13.23 10.58 -8.13
C ALA A 139 -13.80 11.96 -7.78
N GLU A 140 -13.90 12.31 -6.50
CA GLU A 140 -14.31 13.65 -6.07
C GLU A 140 -13.34 14.74 -6.53
N ALA A 141 -12.03 14.48 -6.43
CA ALA A 141 -11.01 15.41 -6.91
C ALA A 141 -11.11 15.62 -8.42
N ALA A 142 -11.32 14.55 -9.19
CA ALA A 142 -11.54 14.63 -10.64
C ALA A 142 -12.82 15.42 -10.97
N TRP A 143 -13.91 15.17 -10.25
CA TRP A 143 -15.18 15.88 -10.40
C TRP A 143 -15.01 17.38 -10.16
N LYS A 144 -14.32 17.79 -9.09
CA LYS A 144 -14.02 19.20 -8.79
C LYS A 144 -13.25 19.86 -9.92
N ILE A 145 -12.23 19.19 -10.46
CA ILE A 145 -11.42 19.70 -11.59
C ILE A 145 -12.25 19.88 -12.86
N TRP A 146 -13.18 18.96 -13.15
CA TRP A 146 -14.06 19.06 -14.32
C TRP A 146 -15.06 20.20 -14.20
N ASN A 147 -15.57 20.48 -13.00
CA ASN A 147 -16.58 21.51 -12.75
C ASN A 147 -15.99 22.88 -12.38
N SER A 148 -14.67 23.00 -12.19
CA SER A 148 -14.00 24.28 -11.93
C SER A 148 -13.69 25.06 -13.22
N LYS A 149 -14.44 24.81 -14.31
CA LYS A 149 -14.30 25.46 -15.61
C LYS A 149 -15.56 26.21 -15.97
#